data_AF-A0A117LEH9-F1
#
_entry.id   AF-A0A117LEH9-F1
#
_cell.length_a   1.000
_cell.length_b   1.000
_cell.length_c   1.000
_cell.angle_alpha   90.00
_cell.angle_beta   90.00
_cell.angle_gamma   90.00
#
_symmetry.space_group_name_H-M   'P 1'
#
loop_
_entity.id
_entity.type
_entity.pdbx_description
1 polymer ?
#
loop_
_entity_poly.entity_id
_entity_poly.type
_entity_poly.pdbx_seq_one_letter_code
_entity_poly.pdbx_strand_id
1 'polypeptide(L)' 'MAATNENYLELAAAILAQAVEDIKQGPGGANRGHYVSARRFLRSDLFHLICECLRISPSLARRLILEAAGAPGQTAERRH' A
#
# COMPACT_ATOMS: atom_id res chain seq x y z
N MET A 1 12.12 -22.03 17.38
CA MET A 1 11.20 -21.81 16.23
C MET A 1 10.80 -20.33 16.13
N ALA A 2 11.76 -19.39 16.15
CA ALA A 2 11.48 -17.95 16.14
C ALA A 2 11.72 -17.30 14.75
N ALA A 3 12.72 -17.78 14.00
CA ALA A 3 13.13 -17.23 12.70
C ALA A 3 12.01 -17.22 11.63
N THR A 4 11.09 -18.18 11.69
CA THR A 4 10.00 -18.27 10.70
C THR A 4 9.01 -17.11 10.83
N ASN A 5 8.74 -16.65 12.07
CA ASN A 5 7.79 -15.57 12.30
C ASN A 5 8.34 -14.20 11.89
N GLU A 6 9.65 -13.98 12.05
CA GLU A 6 10.31 -12.74 11.61
C GLU A 6 10.27 -12.61 10.08
N ASN A 7 10.57 -13.69 9.36
CA ASN A 7 10.48 -13.71 7.89
C ASN A 7 9.07 -13.37 7.37
N TYR A 8 8.01 -13.83 8.06
CA TYR A 8 6.64 -13.51 7.69
C TYR A 8 6.27 -12.06 7.97
N LEU A 9 6.80 -11.47 9.06
CA LEU A 9 6.59 -10.05 9.37
C LEU A 9 7.33 -9.15 8.36
N GLU A 10 8.54 -9.51 7.97
CA GLU A 10 9.29 -8.82 6.92
C GLU A 10 8.55 -8.88 5.58
N LEU A 11 8.03 -10.05 5.20
CA LEU A 11 7.22 -10.20 4.00
C LEU A 11 5.94 -9.36 4.06
N ALA A 12 5.25 -9.36 5.20
CA ALA A 12 4.04 -8.55 5.40
C ALA A 12 4.33 -7.05 5.25
N ALA A 13 5.45 -6.58 5.82
CA ALA A 13 5.92 -5.21 5.68
C ALA A 13 6.27 -4.87 4.22
N ALA A 14 6.93 -5.78 3.51
CA ALA A 14 7.28 -5.60 2.09
C ALA A 14 6.05 -5.51 1.18
N ILE A 15 5.05 -6.38 1.39
CA ILE A 15 3.77 -6.34 0.67
C ILE A 15 3.07 -5.00 0.90
N LEU A 16 3.01 -4.55 2.16
CA LEU A 16 2.39 -3.28 2.50
C LEU A 16 3.12 -2.10 1.85
N ALA A 17 4.46 -2.09 1.92
CA ALA A 17 5.30 -1.05 1.33
C ALA A 17 5.11 -0.95 -0.19
N GLN A 18 5.07 -2.08 -0.89
CA GLN A 18 4.82 -2.09 -2.34
C GLN A 18 3.43 -1.55 -2.67
N ALA A 19 2.39 -1.94 -1.91
CA ALA A 19 1.04 -1.42 -2.13
C ALA A 19 0.93 0.10 -1.89
N VAL A 20 1.68 0.64 -0.93
CA VAL A 20 1.78 2.10 -0.72
C VAL A 20 2.41 2.77 -1.94
N GLU A 21 3.49 2.22 -2.46
CA GLU A 21 4.20 2.80 -3.60
C GLU A 21 3.36 2.77 -4.89
N ASP A 22 2.71 1.64 -5.18
CA ASP A 22 1.79 1.50 -6.31
C ASP A 22 0.65 2.53 -6.25
N ILE A 23 0.16 2.84 -5.04
CA ILE A 23 -0.89 3.84 -4.82
C ILE A 23 -0.35 5.26 -4.98
N LYS A 24 0.85 5.57 -4.48
CA LYS A 24 1.50 6.88 -4.62
C LYS A 24 1.83 7.23 -6.06
N GLN A 25 2.21 6.23 -6.88
CA GLN A 25 2.50 6.43 -8.30
C GLN A 25 1.24 6.71 -9.14
N GLY A 26 0.06 6.43 -8.59
CA GLY A 26 -1.22 6.77 -9.22
C GLY A 26 -1.57 5.90 -10.45
N PRO A 27 -2.76 6.09 -11.06
CA PRO A 27 -3.29 5.22 -12.10
C PRO A 27 -2.70 5.42 -13.51
N GLY A 28 -1.56 6.11 -13.63
CA GLY A 28 -1.00 6.54 -14.92
C GLY A 28 -0.18 5.47 -15.65
N GLY A 29 -0.26 5.47 -16.99
CA GLY A 29 0.63 4.69 -17.85
C GLY A 29 0.66 3.19 -17.50
N ALA A 30 1.87 2.64 -17.43
CA ALA A 30 2.11 1.22 -17.10
C ALA A 30 1.71 0.85 -15.66
N ASN A 31 1.57 1.83 -14.74
CA ASN A 31 1.23 1.57 -13.33
C ASN A 31 -0.28 1.34 -13.10
N ARG A 32 -1.13 1.55 -14.11
CA ARG A 32 -2.60 1.45 -13.94
C ARG A 32 -3.05 0.12 -13.35
N GLY A 33 -2.46 -0.99 -13.80
CA GLY A 33 -2.78 -2.33 -13.29
C GLY A 33 -2.43 -2.49 -11.82
N HIS A 34 -1.21 -2.11 -11.45
CA HIS A 34 -0.68 -2.16 -10.09
C HIS A 34 -1.49 -1.26 -9.14
N TYR A 35 -1.79 -0.02 -9.54
CA TYR A 35 -2.65 0.88 -8.79
C TYR A 35 -4.04 0.27 -8.48
N VAL A 36 -4.68 -0.36 -9.47
CA VAL A 36 -5.99 -1.02 -9.26
C VAL A 36 -5.86 -2.20 -8.30
N SER A 37 -4.83 -3.02 -8.47
CA SER A 37 -4.54 -4.16 -7.59
C SER A 37 -4.27 -3.71 -6.16
N ALA A 38 -3.44 -2.70 -5.95
CA ALA A 38 -3.16 -2.13 -4.63
C ALA A 38 -4.42 -1.54 -3.97
N ARG A 39 -5.29 -0.87 -4.73
CA ARG A 39 -6.59 -0.41 -4.22
C ARG A 39 -7.54 -1.54 -3.83
N ARG A 40 -7.50 -2.67 -4.53
CA ARG A 40 -8.26 -3.88 -4.16
C ARG A 40 -7.66 -4.52 -2.92
N PHE A 41 -6.33 -4.58 -2.84
CA PHE A 41 -5.61 -5.08 -1.67
C PHE A 41 -6.00 -4.34 -0.39
N LEU A 42 -6.08 -2.99 -0.39
CA LEU A 42 -6.53 -2.20 0.77
C LEU A 42 -7.96 -2.52 1.27
N ARG A 43 -8.74 -3.32 0.52
CA ARG A 43 -10.09 -3.77 0.89
C ARG A 43 -10.15 -5.26 1.22
N SER A 44 -9.01 -5.96 1.14
CA SER A 44 -8.93 -7.41 1.34
C SER A 44 -8.75 -7.77 2.81
N ASP A 45 -9.13 -9.00 3.16
CA ASP A 45 -8.85 -9.57 4.48
C ASP A 45 -7.35 -9.74 4.71
N LEU A 46 -6.58 -9.98 3.65
CA LEU A 46 -5.11 -10.06 3.73
C LEU A 46 -4.50 -8.76 4.25
N PHE A 47 -5.00 -7.60 3.80
CA PHE A 47 -4.57 -6.30 4.33
C PHE A 47 -4.89 -6.16 5.81
N HIS A 48 -6.09 -6.58 6.24
CA HIS A 48 -6.46 -6.55 7.66
C HIS A 48 -5.54 -7.44 8.50
N LEU A 49 -5.27 -8.67 8.05
CA LEU A 49 -4.36 -9.59 8.71
C LEU A 49 -2.94 -9.04 8.81
N ILE A 50 -2.41 -8.46 7.72
CA ILE A 50 -1.09 -7.80 7.73
C ILE A 50 -1.07 -6.66 8.74
N CYS A 51 -2.11 -5.84 8.79
CA CYS A 51 -2.22 -4.76 9.77
C CYS A 51 -2.26 -5.29 11.21
N GLU A 52 -2.99 -6.36 11.48
CA GLU A 52 -3.03 -7.01 12.79
C GLU A 52 -1.67 -7.58 13.20
N CYS A 53 -0.97 -8.28 12.31
CA CYS A 53 0.36 -8.80 12.53
C CYS A 53 1.37 -7.69 12.85
N LEU A 54 1.26 -6.55 12.17
CA LEU A 54 2.10 -5.37 12.37
C LEU A 54 1.60 -4.48 13.53
N ARG A 55 0.51 -4.86 14.22
CA ARG A 55 -0.12 -4.12 15.31
C ARG A 55 -0.52 -2.69 14.94
N ILE A 56 -0.97 -2.48 13.71
CA ILE A 56 -1.45 -1.20 13.19
C ILE A 56 -2.96 -1.26 12.93
N SER A 57 -3.64 -0.11 13.07
CA SER A 57 -5.07 -0.02 12.74
C SER A 57 -5.29 -0.06 11.22
N PRO A 58 -6.05 -1.03 10.68
CA PRO A 58 -6.31 -1.11 9.24
C PRO A 58 -7.02 0.12 8.69
N SER A 59 -7.98 0.67 9.45
CA SER A 59 -8.75 1.85 9.03
C SER A 59 -7.88 3.10 8.95
N LEU A 60 -6.99 3.29 9.92
CA LEU A 60 -6.02 4.39 9.94
C LEU A 60 -4.99 4.25 8.82
N ALA A 61 -4.38 3.07 8.69
CA ALA A 61 -3.38 2.80 7.66
C ALA A 61 -3.96 3.05 6.25
N ARG A 62 -5.14 2.51 5.97
CA ARG A 62 -5.84 2.73 4.69
C ARG A 62 -6.07 4.21 4.42
N ARG A 63 -6.52 4.97 5.43
CA ARG A 63 -6.76 6.40 5.30
C ARG A 63 -5.47 7.14 4.95
N LEU A 64 -4.39 6.91 5.70
CA LEU A 64 -3.09 7.54 5.49
C LEU A 64 -2.49 7.21 4.12
N ILE A 65 -2.61 5.97 3.66
CA ILE A 65 -2.14 5.54 2.33
C ILE A 65 -2.88 6.28 1.21
N LEU A 66 -4.21 6.42 1.35
CA LEU A 66 -5.02 7.11 0.36
C LEU A 66 -4.82 8.64 0.39
N GLU A 67 -4.63 9.22 1.58
CA GLU A 67 -4.28 10.64 1.74
C GLU A 67 -2.91 10.94 1.12
N ALA A 68 -1.91 10.07 1.33
CA ALA A 68 -0.58 10.21 0.74
C ALA A 68 -0.59 10.17 -0.80
N ALA A 69 -1.50 9.41 -1.41
CA ALA A 69 -1.69 9.40 -2.86
C ALA A 69 -2.59 10.53 -3.40
N GLY A 70 -3.42 11.13 -2.53
CA GLY A 70 -4.22 12.31 -2.86
C GLY A 70 -3.47 13.63 -2.70
N ALA A 71 -2.30 13.62 -2.06
CA ALA A 71 -1.46 14.80 -1.88
C ALA A 71 -0.99 15.34 -3.26
N PRO A 72 -1.32 16.59 -3.62
CA PRO A 72 -0.97 17.18 -4.92
C PRO A 72 0.54 17.44 -4.97
N GLY A 73 1.30 16.45 -5.42
CA GLY A 73 2.75 16.56 -5.57
C GLY A 73 3.31 15.93 -6.86
N GLN A 74 2.47 15.36 -7.73
CA GLN A 74 2.94 14.67 -8.95
C GLN A 74 2.12 14.98 -10.21
N THR A 75 1.23 15.97 -10.18
CA THR A 75 0.45 16.41 -11.36
C THR A 75 1.02 17.68 -12.03
N ALA A 76 2.16 18.18 -11.56
CA ALA A 76 2.76 19.45 -12.00
C ALA A 76 3.86 19.31 -13.07
N GLU A 77 4.04 18.14 -13.68
CA GLU A 77 5.07 17.95 -14.73
C GLU A 77 4.51 17.44 -16.07
N ARG A 78 3.20 17.62 -16.30
CA ARG A 78 2.57 17.33 -17.61
C ARG A 78 1.51 18.36 -18.01
N ARG A 79 1.87 19.64 -17.94
CA ARG A 79 1.20 20.69 -18.72
C ARG A 79 2.25 21.64 -19.27
N HIS A 80 2.52 21.44 -20.56
CA HIS A 80 3.02 22.39 -21.56
C HIS A 80 4.33 23.13 -21.29
#